data_AF-A0A2P5AQ41-F1
#
_entry.id   AF-A0A2P5AQ41-F1
#
_cell.length_a   1.000
_cell.length_b   1.000
_cell.length_c   1.000
_cell.angle_alpha   90.00
_cell.angle_beta   90.00
_cell.angle_gamma   90.00
#
_symmetry.space_group_name_H-M   'P 1'
#
loop_
_entity.id
_entity.type
_entity.pdbx_description
1 polymer ?
#
loop_
_entity_poly.entity_id
_entity_poly.type
_entity_poly.pdbx_seq_one_letter_code
_entity_poly.pdbx_strand_id
1 'polypeptide(L)'
;MSSSIASPKLELKPLPCDLKYSFLGEDETFPVIISSKLNEHEEDKLLQTLKMHKSALGWTIADIKGINPLICTHKIYLEENSKPTREIQRRLKPNMKEVVRNEVIKLLDNVIIYPISDNK
;
A
#
# COMPACT_ATOMS: atom_id res chain seq x y z
N MET A 1 14.70 -16.93 1.31
CA MET A 1 15.04 -15.50 1.28
C MET A 1 14.18 -14.80 2.31
N SER A 2 14.68 -14.71 3.55
CA SER A 2 13.99 -14.03 4.64
C SER A 2 14.02 -12.54 4.34
N SER A 3 12.91 -11.99 3.85
CA SER A 3 12.77 -10.55 3.70
C SER A 3 12.85 -9.94 5.09
N SER A 4 13.96 -9.29 5.40
CA SER A 4 14.06 -8.43 6.58
C SER A 4 13.16 -7.23 6.32
N ILE A 5 11.91 -7.31 6.77
CA ILE A 5 10.95 -6.21 6.66
C ILE A 5 11.50 -5.09 7.55
N ALA A 6 12.18 -4.11 6.96
CA ALA A 6 12.58 -2.90 7.67
C ALA A 6 11.29 -2.17 8.07
N SER A 7 11.16 -1.82 9.35
CA SER A 7 9.96 -1.13 9.81
C SER A 7 9.87 0.26 9.17
N PRO A 8 8.74 0.61 8.54
CA PRO A 8 8.56 1.96 8.02
C PRO A 8 8.51 2.95 9.20
N LYS A 9 9.29 4.02 9.11
CA LYS A 9 9.22 5.13 10.07
C LYS A 9 7.94 5.92 9.79
N LEU A 10 6.88 5.64 10.56
CA LEU A 10 5.56 6.22 10.37
C LEU A 10 5.32 7.34 11.37
N GLU A 11 4.85 8.49 10.89
CA GLU A 11 4.29 9.53 11.76
C GLU A 11 2.89 9.11 12.21
N LEU A 12 2.75 8.75 13.48
CA LEU A 12 1.46 8.36 14.07
C LEU A 12 0.53 9.56 14.15
N LYS A 13 -0.70 9.38 13.65
CA LYS A 13 -1.72 10.42 13.65
C LYS A 13 -2.55 10.34 14.95
N PRO A 14 -3.14 11.45 15.42
CA PRO A 14 -4.06 11.38 16.53
C PRO A 14 -5.25 10.48 16.19
N LEU A 15 -5.65 9.63 17.13
CA LEU A 15 -6.77 8.70 17.00
C LEU A 15 -8.00 9.20 17.78
N PRO A 16 -9.22 8.87 17.34
CA PRO A 16 -10.42 8.98 18.17
C PRO A 16 -10.27 8.20 19.49
N CYS A 17 -10.98 8.61 20.54
CA CYS A 17 -10.89 8.01 21.87
C CYS A 17 -11.21 6.49 21.93
N ASP A 18 -12.00 6.00 20.98
CA ASP A 18 -12.40 4.60 20.86
C ASP A 18 -11.31 3.71 20.20
N LEU A 19 -10.18 4.29 19.79
CA LEU A 19 -9.09 3.59 19.12
C LEU A 19 -7.75 3.85 19.80
N LYS A 20 -6.85 2.86 19.76
CA LYS A 20 -5.48 2.98 20.25
C LYS A 20 -4.49 2.30 19.32
N TYR A 21 -3.23 2.73 19.41
CA TYR A 21 -2.12 2.05 18.77
C TYR A 21 -1.69 0.85 19.61
N SER A 22 -1.34 -0.24 18.92
CA SER A 22 -0.59 -1.36 19.46
C SER A 22 0.46 -1.78 18.43
N PHE A 23 1.41 -2.63 18.80
CA PHE A 23 2.61 -2.89 17.99
C PHE A 23 2.88 -4.38 17.88
N LEU A 24 3.21 -4.82 16.66
CA LEU A 24 3.46 -6.23 16.35
C LEU A 24 4.94 -6.59 16.31
N GLY A 25 5.86 -5.62 16.36
CA GLY A 25 7.30 -5.85 16.46
C GLY A 25 7.93 -5.21 17.68
N GLU A 26 9.24 -5.43 17.82
CA GLU A 26 10.09 -4.81 18.84
C GLU A 26 10.21 -3.30 18.58
N ASP A 27 10.60 -2.52 19.60
CA ASP A 27 10.81 -1.05 19.48
C ASP A 27 9.65 -0.27 18.84
N GLU A 28 8.40 -0.64 19.16
CA GLU A 28 7.19 0.02 18.63
C GLU A 28 7.10 -0.02 17.09
N THR A 29 7.65 -1.07 16.49
CA THR A 29 7.54 -1.30 15.05
C THR A 29 6.22 -1.98 14.67
N PHE A 30 5.76 -1.74 13.43
CA PHE A 30 4.54 -2.35 12.87
C PHE A 30 3.26 -1.96 13.64
N PRO A 31 2.89 -0.66 13.63
CA PRO A 31 1.74 -0.16 14.36
C PRO A 31 0.43 -0.68 13.78
N VAL A 32 -0.42 -1.24 14.62
CA VAL A 32 -1.82 -1.55 14.32
C VAL A 32 -2.74 -0.64 15.12
N ILE A 33 -3.89 -0.32 14.53
CA ILE A 33 -4.94 0.43 15.21
C ILE A 33 -6.00 -0.58 15.65
N ILE A 34 -6.26 -0.64 16.95
CA ILE A 34 -7.24 -1.53 17.56
C ILE A 34 -8.24 -0.73 18.40
N SER A 35 -9.35 -1.36 18.78
CA SER A 35 -10.33 -0.74 19.68
C SER A 35 -9.73 -0.55 21.08
N SER A 36 -9.93 0.64 21.67
CA SER A 36 -9.52 0.93 23.05
C SER A 36 -10.43 0.28 24.09
N LYS A 37 -11.57 -0.27 23.66
CA LYS A 37 -12.58 -0.93 24.52
C LYS A 37 -12.30 -2.42 24.75
N LEU A 38 -11.27 -2.99 24.11
CA LEU A 38 -10.88 -4.38 24.32
C LEU A 38 -10.35 -4.55 25.74
N ASN A 39 -10.76 -5.62 26.41
CA ASN A 39 -10.10 -6.02 27.64
C ASN A 39 -8.73 -6.66 27.35
N GLU A 40 -7.91 -6.81 28.39
CA GLU A 40 -6.54 -7.33 28.28
C GLU A 40 -6.47 -8.70 27.58
N HIS A 41 -7.39 -9.60 27.91
CA HIS A 41 -7.43 -10.94 27.32
C HIS A 41 -7.80 -10.93 25.83
N GLU A 42 -8.75 -10.09 25.45
CA GLU A 42 -9.15 -9.92 24.04
C GLU A 42 -8.03 -9.29 23.21
N GLU A 43 -7.37 -8.28 23.76
CA GLU A 43 -6.24 -7.61 23.13
C GLU A 43 -5.08 -8.58 22.92
N ASP A 44 -4.68 -9.33 23.94
CA ASP A 44 -3.59 -10.30 23.83
C ASP A 44 -3.87 -11.35 22.77
N LYS A 45 -5.10 -11.90 22.76
CA LYS A 45 -5.51 -12.89 21.76
C LYS A 45 -5.49 -12.32 20.34
N LEU A 46 -5.94 -11.08 20.17
CA LEU A 46 -5.89 -10.37 18.89
C LEU A 46 -4.45 -10.16 18.44
N LEU A 47 -3.59 -9.61 19.30
CA LEU A 47 -2.19 -9.33 18.97
C LEU A 47 -1.41 -10.60 18.66
N GLN A 48 -1.65 -11.69 19.39
CA GLN A 48 -1.04 -12.99 19.10
C GLN A 48 -1.42 -13.48 17.70
N THR A 49 -2.72 -13.38 17.34
CA THR A 49 -3.22 -13.76 16.02
C THR A 49 -2.58 -12.91 14.92
N LEU A 50 -2.52 -11.59 15.11
CA LEU A 50 -1.91 -10.66 14.15
C LEU A 50 -0.40 -10.89 14.00
N LYS A 51 0.32 -11.19 15.09
CA LYS A 51 1.75 -11.54 15.05
C LYS A 51 1.98 -12.83 14.26
N MET A 52 1.14 -13.85 14.46
CA MET A 52 1.20 -15.11 13.70
C MET A 52 0.96 -14.92 12.20
N HIS A 53 0.12 -13.95 11.83
CA HIS A 53 -0.22 -13.64 10.44
C HIS A 53 0.39 -12.33 9.93
N LYS A 54 1.53 -11.91 10.49
CA LYS A 54 2.16 -10.61 10.16
C LYS A 54 2.46 -10.43 8.67
N SER A 55 2.76 -11.50 7.96
CA SER A 55 3.03 -11.49 6.51
C SER A 55 1.80 -11.30 5.62
N ALA A 56 0.60 -11.43 6.18
CA ALA A 56 -0.65 -11.14 5.47
C ALA A 56 -1.00 -9.64 5.50
N LEU A 57 -0.31 -8.86 6.34
CA LEU A 57 -0.49 -7.41 6.45
C LEU A 57 0.50 -6.70 5.54
N GLY A 58 0.02 -5.72 4.77
CA GLY A 58 0.87 -4.86 3.94
C GLY A 58 1.29 -3.61 4.70
N TRP A 59 2.58 -3.51 5.07
CA TRP A 59 3.15 -2.35 5.76
C TRP A 59 3.69 -1.32 4.78
N THR A 60 4.30 -1.83 3.74
CA THR A 60 4.85 -1.09 2.62
C THR A 60 4.17 -1.55 1.33
N ILE A 61 4.32 -0.76 0.28
CA ILE A 61 3.78 -1.12 -1.03
C ILE A 61 4.42 -2.40 -1.60
N ALA A 62 5.65 -2.72 -1.17
CA ALA A 62 6.37 -3.95 -1.55
C ALA A 62 5.74 -5.21 -0.96
N ASP A 63 5.00 -5.08 0.15
CA ASP A 63 4.30 -6.20 0.78
C ASP A 63 3.03 -6.58 0.02
N ILE A 64 2.50 -5.67 -0.82
CA ILE A 64 1.32 -5.91 -1.65
C ILE A 64 1.75 -6.73 -2.86
N LYS A 65 1.63 -8.06 -2.74
CA LYS A 65 1.91 -8.97 -3.85
C LYS A 65 0.81 -8.88 -4.91
N GLY A 66 1.19 -8.41 -6.10
CA GLY A 66 0.33 -8.48 -7.27
C GLY A 66 0.10 -9.92 -7.76
N ILE A 67 -0.91 -10.10 -8.61
CA ILE A 67 -1.12 -11.33 -9.36
C ILE A 67 -0.15 -11.33 -10.54
N ASN A 68 0.55 -12.46 -10.77
CA ASN A 68 1.43 -12.57 -11.92
C ASN A 68 0.60 -12.45 -13.21
N PRO A 69 0.91 -11.52 -14.13
CA PRO A 69 0.19 -11.38 -15.40
C PRO A 69 0.16 -12.65 -16.25
N LEU A 70 1.13 -13.57 -16.09
CA LEU A 70 1.12 -14.87 -16.76
C LEU A 70 0.03 -15.82 -16.24
N ILE A 71 -0.45 -15.61 -15.01
CA ILE A 71 -1.50 -16.42 -14.39
C ILE A 71 -2.87 -15.88 -14.78
N CYS A 72 -3.05 -14.56 -14.71
CA CYS A 72 -4.33 -13.92 -15.02
C CYS A 72 -4.10 -12.48 -15.48
N THR A 73 -4.67 -12.15 -16.64
CA THR A 73 -4.81 -10.78 -17.12
C THR A 73 -6.27 -10.41 -17.18
N HIS A 74 -6.60 -9.21 -16.71
CA HIS A 74 -7.93 -8.65 -16.94
C HIS A 74 -7.97 -7.99 -18.33
N LYS A 75 -8.97 -8.35 -19.14
CA LYS A 75 -9.25 -7.69 -20.42
C LYS A 75 -10.46 -6.79 -20.26
N ILE A 76 -10.24 -5.48 -20.41
CA ILE A 76 -11.32 -4.49 -20.45
C ILE A 76 -11.97 -4.56 -21.83
N TYR A 77 -13.26 -4.85 -21.89
CA TYR A 77 -14.03 -4.80 -23.13
C TYR A 77 -14.43 -3.37 -23.43
N LEU A 78 -14.27 -2.97 -24.69
CA LEU A 78 -14.67 -1.66 -25.19
C LEU A 78 -15.86 -1.82 -26.15
N GLU A 79 -16.64 -0.75 -26.31
CA GLU A 79 -17.72 -0.70 -27.29
C GLU A 79 -17.17 -0.82 -28.73
N GLU A 80 -17.93 -1.44 -29.63
CA GLU A 80 -17.49 -1.80 -30.99
C GLU A 80 -16.93 -0.63 -31.82
N ASN A 81 -17.41 0.60 -31.57
CA ASN A 81 -17.00 1.80 -32.30
C ASN A 81 -16.13 2.76 -31.47
N SER A 82 -15.62 2.31 -30.33
CA SER A 82 -14.72 3.09 -29.48
C SER A 82 -13.39 3.38 -30.20
N LYS A 83 -12.90 4.62 -30.08
CA LYS A 83 -11.62 5.04 -30.65
C LYS A 83 -10.68 5.50 -29.53
N PRO A 84 -9.38 5.20 -29.59
CA PRO A 84 -8.41 5.77 -28.67
C PRO A 84 -8.43 7.29 -28.73
N THR A 85 -8.48 7.94 -27.57
CA THR A 85 -8.37 9.40 -27.45
C THR A 85 -7.18 9.75 -26.56
N ARG A 86 -6.48 10.84 -26.91
CA ARG A 86 -5.39 11.38 -26.10
C ARG A 86 -5.82 12.71 -25.51
N GLU A 87 -6.02 12.74 -24.20
CA GLU A 87 -6.20 14.00 -23.48
C GLU A 87 -4.85 14.68 -23.22
N ILE A 88 -4.87 16.01 -23.17
CA ILE A 88 -3.68 16.81 -22.84
C ILE A 88 -3.37 16.65 -21.35
N GLN A 89 -2.10 16.43 -21.01
CA GLN A 89 -1.67 16.36 -19.62
C GLN A 89 -1.93 17.69 -18.90
N ARG A 90 -2.67 17.64 -17.78
CA ARG A 90 -2.95 18.83 -16.97
C ARG A 90 -1.66 19.38 -16.34
N ARG A 91 -1.53 20.71 -16.32
CA ARG A 91 -0.38 21.39 -15.71
C ARG A 91 -0.46 21.28 -14.19
N LEU A 92 0.57 20.67 -13.59
CA LEU A 92 0.75 20.62 -12.14
C LEU A 92 1.59 21.80 -11.62
N LYS A 93 1.30 22.26 -10.40
CA LYS A 93 2.16 23.21 -9.66
C LYS A 93 3.51 22.55 -9.32
N PRO A 94 4.62 23.31 -9.21
CA PRO A 94 5.95 22.75 -8.97
C PRO A 94 6.02 21.78 -7.77
N ASN A 95 5.51 22.18 -6.60
CA ASN A 95 5.51 21.31 -5.41
C ASN A 95 4.73 20.01 -5.64
N MET A 96 3.61 20.08 -6.36
CA MET A 96 2.83 18.89 -6.71
C MET A 96 3.56 17.99 -7.71
N LYS A 97 4.35 18.55 -8.63
CA LYS A 97 5.15 17.74 -9.56
C LYS A 97 6.17 16.89 -8.83
N GLU A 98 6.81 17.44 -7.81
CA GLU A 98 7.80 16.72 -7.02
C GLU A 98 7.17 15.55 -6.25
N VAL A 99 6.05 15.81 -5.56
CA VAL A 99 5.31 14.77 -4.83
C VAL A 99 4.83 13.66 -5.78
N VAL A 100 4.24 14.03 -6.92
CA VAL A 100 3.78 13.05 -7.92
C VAL A 100 4.94 12.25 -8.49
N ARG A 101 6.08 12.89 -8.77
CA ARG A 101 7.28 12.19 -9.27
C ARG A 101 7.77 11.14 -8.29
N ASN A 102 7.84 11.47 -7.00
CA ASN A 102 8.28 10.54 -5.97
C ASN A 102 7.35 9.32 -5.86
N GLU A 103 6.03 9.54 -5.93
CA GLU A 103 5.08 8.42 -5.89
C GLU A 103 5.14 7.57 -7.17
N VAL A 104 5.31 8.18 -8.35
CA VAL A 104 5.49 7.43 -9.61
C VAL A 104 6.73 6.54 -9.57
N ILE A 105 7.86 7.05 -9.07
CA ILE A 105 9.09 6.26 -8.91
C ILE A 105 8.85 5.07 -7.98
N LYS A 106 8.23 5.31 -6.82
CA LYS A 106 7.87 4.26 -5.87
C LYS A 106 6.99 3.17 -6.51
N LEU A 107 6.03 3.53 -7.38
CA LEU A 107 5.20 2.55 -8.09
C LEU A 107 5.98 1.77 -9.16
N LEU A 108 6.94 2.42 -9.84
CA LEU A 108 7.83 1.77 -10.82
C LEU A 108 8.75 0.76 -10.13
N ASP A 109 9.38 1.14 -9.02
CA ASP A 109 10.31 0.27 -8.26
C ASP A 109 9.63 -1.00 -7.74
N ASN A 110 8.32 -0.93 -7.50
CA ASN A 110 7.50 -2.07 -7.05
C ASN A 110 6.75 -2.77 -8.20
N VAL A 111 7.05 -2.42 -9.46
CA VAL A 111 6.50 -3.07 -10.66
C VAL A 111 4.96 -3.02 -10.72
N ILE A 112 4.36 -2.01 -10.10
CA ILE A 112 2.91 -1.78 -10.15
C ILE A 112 2.52 -1.10 -11.46
N ILE A 113 3.39 -0.19 -11.93
CA ILE A 113 3.29 0.45 -13.23
C ILE A 113 4.58 0.21 -14.02
N TYR A 114 4.50 0.36 -15.34
CA TYR A 114 5.63 0.24 -16.25
C TYR A 114 5.51 1.27 -17.37
N PRO A 115 6.63 1.74 -17.95
CA PRO A 115 6.59 2.63 -19.09
C PRO A 115 5.98 1.93 -20.30
N ILE A 116 5.11 2.64 -21.01
CA ILE A 116 4.58 2.23 -22.31
C ILE A 116 5.12 3.17 -23.38
N SER A 117 5.32 2.66 -24.59
CA SER A 117 5.71 3.49 -25.72
C SER A 117 4.56 4.41 -26.13
N ASP A 118 4.88 5.68 -26.41
CA ASP A 118 3.99 6.54 -27.19
C ASP A 118 3.96 5.96 -28.61
N ASN A 119 2.89 5.24 -28.96
CA ASN A 119 2.65 4.88 -30.37
C ASN A 119 2.43 6.19 -31.13
N LYS A 120 3.26 6.43 -32.15
CA LYS A 120 3.06 7.50 -33.13
C LYS A 120 1.83 7.23 -33.99
#